data_AF-A0A3M1DAY3-F1
#
_entry.id   AF-A0A3M1DAY3-F1
#
_cell.length_a   1.000
_cell.length_b   1.000
_cell.length_c   1.000
_cell.angle_alpha   90.00
_cell.angle_beta   90.00
_cell.angle_gamma   90.00
#
_symmetry.space_group_name_H-M   'P 1'
#
loop_
_entity.id
_entity.type
_entity.pdbx_description
1 polymer ?
#
loop_
_entity_poly.entity_id
_entity_poly.type
_entity_poly.pdbx_seq_one_letter_code
_entity_poly.pdbx_strand_id
1 'polypeptide(L)'
;MHSCRFERVYILFPDPWPKRRHAPHRLMSLPFAQMLADLLRPRGEIYLATDVRPYAEWVAENIVQVPTLELRGFPYTHENLIRDYEETFFERVARREGAQIYYLTARRRR
;
A
#
# COMPACT_ATOMS: atom_id res chain seq x y z
N MET A 1 -8.74 22.25 17.69
CA MET A 1 -8.70 20.83 17.27
C MET A 1 -7.31 20.53 16.73
N HIS A 2 -6.45 19.92 17.55
CA HIS A 2 -5.12 19.51 17.10
C HIS A 2 -5.27 18.28 16.21
N SER A 3 -5.42 18.51 14.91
CA SER A 3 -5.52 17.49 13.86
C SER A 3 -4.17 16.80 13.73
N CYS A 4 -3.93 15.79 14.57
CA CYS A 4 -2.77 14.92 14.38
C CYS A 4 -3.06 14.06 13.14
N ARG A 5 -2.44 14.42 12.02
CA ARG A 5 -2.55 13.68 10.76
C ARG A 5 -1.24 12.94 10.51
N PHE A 6 -1.31 11.68 10.11
CA PHE A 6 -0.13 10.84 9.89
C PHE A 6 0.73 11.42 8.77
N GLU A 7 2.05 11.39 8.95
CA GLU A 7 3.00 11.74 7.89
C GLU A 7 3.20 10.59 6.90
N ARG A 8 3.36 9.38 7.42
CA ARG A 8 3.54 8.15 6.63
C ARG A 8 2.69 7.03 7.20
N VAL A 9 2.17 6.18 6.32
CA VAL A 9 1.49 4.93 6.65
C VAL A 9 2.18 3.81 5.90
N TYR A 10 2.53 2.73 6.60
CA TYR A 10 3.20 1.56 6.02
C TYR A 10 2.28 0.34 6.13
N ILE A 11 2.07 -0.35 5.01
CA ILE A 11 1.22 -1.55 4.91
C ILE A 11 2.07 -2.64 4.26
N LEU A 12 2.68 -3.48 5.08
CA LEU A 12 3.72 -4.40 4.63
C LEU A 12 3.23 -5.83 4.74
N PHE A 13 3.18 -6.53 3.60
CA PHE A 13 2.76 -7.92 3.48
C PHE A 13 1.42 -8.22 4.17
N PRO A 14 0.34 -7.43 3.92
CA PRO A 14 -0.97 -7.73 4.48
C PRO A 14 -1.50 -9.03 3.90
N ASP A 15 -2.40 -9.69 4.64
CA ASP A 15 -3.02 -10.93 4.16
C ASP A 15 -3.71 -10.72 2.78
N PRO A 16 -3.28 -11.46 1.74
CA PRO A 16 -3.70 -11.20 0.37
C PRO A 16 -5.09 -11.76 0.04
N TRP A 17 -5.58 -12.70 0.86
CA TRP A 17 -6.86 -13.39 0.69
C TRP A 17 -7.08 -13.85 -0.77
N PRO A 18 -6.34 -14.88 -1.22
CA PRO A 18 -6.26 -15.23 -2.64
C PRO A 18 -7.59 -15.78 -3.21
N LYS A 19 -8.41 -16.40 -2.36
CA LYS A 19 -9.70 -16.97 -2.77
C LYS A 19 -10.73 -15.84 -2.94
N ARG A 20 -11.46 -15.82 -4.05
CA ARG A 20 -12.49 -14.80 -4.36
C ARG A 20 -13.48 -14.53 -3.23
N ARG A 21 -13.95 -15.59 -2.56
CA ARG A 21 -14.86 -15.49 -1.41
C ARG A 21 -14.30 -14.72 -0.22
N HIS A 22 -12.98 -14.56 -0.12
CA HIS A 22 -12.30 -13.82 0.94
C HIS A 22 -11.92 -12.40 0.52
N ALA A 23 -12.26 -11.95 -0.70
CA ALA A 23 -12.01 -10.58 -1.15
C ALA A 23 -12.51 -9.51 -0.17
N PRO A 24 -13.65 -9.67 0.55
CA PRO A 24 -14.08 -8.69 1.56
C PRO A 24 -13.12 -8.50 2.74
N HIS A 25 -12.20 -9.44 2.99
CA HIS A 25 -11.21 -9.34 4.08
C HIS A 25 -9.92 -8.62 3.67
N ARG A 26 -9.77 -8.27 2.38
CA ARG A 26 -8.61 -7.53 1.90
C ARG A 26 -8.60 -6.12 2.49
N LEU A 27 -7.48 -5.77 3.15
CA LEU A 27 -7.31 -4.50 3.85
C LEU A 27 -7.52 -3.27 2.95
N MET A 28 -6.82 -3.22 1.80
CA MET A 28 -6.77 -2.05 0.91
C MET A 28 -7.99 -1.88 0.00
N SER A 29 -9.18 -1.99 0.58
CA SER A 29 -10.45 -1.66 -0.07
C SER A 29 -10.57 -0.16 -0.35
N LEU A 30 -11.44 0.22 -1.30
CA LEU A 30 -11.70 1.63 -1.59
C LEU A 30 -12.11 2.46 -0.35
N PRO A 31 -13.05 2.01 0.52
CA PRO A 31 -13.40 2.75 1.73
C PRO A 31 -12.20 2.93 2.69
N PHE A 32 -11.35 1.92 2.80
CA PHE A 32 -10.15 1.99 3.63
C PHE A 32 -9.11 2.96 3.06
N ALA A 33 -8.91 2.96 1.74
CA ALA A 33 -8.04 3.92 1.06
C ALA A 33 -8.52 5.37 1.25
N GLN A 34 -9.83 5.61 1.18
CA GLN A 34 -10.42 6.93 1.44
C GLN A 34 -10.18 7.38 2.90
N MET A 35 -10.42 6.48 3.86
CA MET A 35 -10.17 6.75 5.28
C MET A 35 -8.69 7.10 5.53
N LEU A 36 -7.76 6.35 4.94
CA LEU A 36 -6.32 6.65 5.04
C LEU A 36 -6.00 8.03 4.45
N ALA A 37 -6.57 8.36 3.29
CA ALA A 37 -6.38 9.66 2.67
C ALA A 37 -6.80 10.80 3.60
N ASP A 38 -7.89 10.65 4.36
CA ASP A 38 -8.39 11.65 5.30
C ASP A 38 -7.49 11.81 6.53
N LEU A 39 -6.92 10.70 7.01
CA LEU A 39 -6.01 10.63 8.16
C LEU A 39 -4.59 11.12 7.86
N LEU A 40 -4.15 11.13 6.60
CA LEU A 40 -2.83 11.63 6.20
C LEU A 40 -2.75 13.16 6.27
N ARG A 41 -1.58 13.72 6.59
CA ARG A 41 -1.35 15.16 6.40
C ARG A 41 -1.27 15.50 4.90
N PRO A 42 -1.50 16.74 4.47
CA PRO A 42 -1.20 17.14 3.10
C PRO A 42 0.23 16.73 2.73
N ARG A 43 0.41 16.09 1.57
CA ARG A 43 1.68 15.48 1.13
C ARG A 43 2.18 14.27 1.93
N GLY A 44 1.39 13.75 2.87
CA GLY A 44 1.68 12.48 3.54
C GLY A 44 1.62 11.30 2.57
N GLU A 45 2.33 10.22 2.90
CA GLU A 45 2.58 9.11 1.98
C GLU A 45 2.10 7.76 2.56
N ILE A 46 1.56 6.92 1.70
CA ILE A 46 1.25 5.51 1.96
C ILE A 46 2.29 4.69 1.22
N TYR A 47 2.95 3.79 1.95
CA TYR A 47 3.82 2.77 1.40
C TYR A 47 3.17 1.42 1.56
N LEU A 48 3.07 0.67 0.48
CA LEU A 48 2.61 -0.71 0.51
C LEU A 48 3.63 -1.63 -0.16
N ALA A 49 3.85 -2.79 0.45
CA ALA A 49 4.66 -3.86 -0.10
C ALA A 49 3.89 -5.19 -0.01
N THR A 50 3.93 -5.99 -1.06
CA THR A 50 3.35 -7.33 -1.10
C THR A 50 4.10 -8.19 -2.11
N ASP A 51 4.11 -9.49 -1.92
CA ASP A 51 4.61 -10.52 -2.85
C ASP A 51 3.48 -11.09 -3.75
N VAL A 52 2.25 -10.60 -3.62
CA VAL A 52 1.08 -11.11 -4.35
C VAL A 52 0.62 -10.12 -5.42
N ARG A 53 0.95 -10.40 -6.68
CA ARG A 53 0.63 -9.55 -7.83
C ARG A 53 -0.85 -9.16 -7.94
N PRO A 54 -1.84 -10.07 -7.91
CA PRO A 54 -3.24 -9.68 -8.05
C PRO A 54 -3.74 -8.81 -6.89
N TYR A 55 -3.09 -8.90 -5.72
CA TYR A 55 -3.37 -8.02 -4.61
C TYR A 55 -2.81 -6.62 -4.86
N ALA A 56 -1.57 -6.51 -5.35
CA ALA A 56 -0.96 -5.23 -5.75
C ALA A 56 -1.79 -4.49 -6.82
N GLU A 57 -2.23 -5.19 -7.87
CA GLU A 57 -3.08 -4.64 -8.93
C GLU A 57 -4.41 -4.11 -8.35
N TRP A 58 -5.07 -4.90 -7.51
CA TRP A 58 -6.31 -4.51 -6.84
C TRP A 58 -6.14 -3.30 -5.90
N VAL A 59 -5.00 -3.19 -5.20
CA VAL A 59 -4.67 -2.00 -4.40
C VAL A 59 -4.53 -0.78 -5.29
N ALA A 60 -3.79 -0.89 -6.40
CA ALA A 60 -3.58 0.21 -7.33
C ALA A 60 -4.92 0.74 -7.87
N GLU A 61 -5.82 -0.17 -8.29
CA GLU A 61 -7.17 0.15 -8.76
C GLU A 61 -8.03 0.88 -7.71
N ASN A 62 -7.91 0.52 -6.43
CA ASN A 62 -8.62 1.22 -5.36
C ASN A 62 -8.01 2.60 -5.05
N ILE A 63 -6.68 2.73 -5.07
CA ILE A 63 -6.01 4.01 -4.80
C ILE A 63 -6.34 5.05 -5.87
N VAL A 64 -6.32 4.67 -7.16
CA VAL A 64 -6.59 5.62 -8.25
C VAL A 64 -8.04 6.15 -8.23
N GLN A 65 -8.95 5.44 -7.58
CA GLN A 65 -10.33 5.90 -7.38
C GLN A 65 -10.47 6.94 -6.27
N VAL A 66 -9.45 7.18 -5.45
CA VAL A 66 -9.46 8.19 -4.39
C VAL A 66 -8.90 9.53 -4.93
N PRO A 67 -9.73 10.58 -5.14
CA PRO A 67 -9.29 11.81 -5.81
C PRO A 67 -8.27 12.63 -5.02
N THR A 68 -8.10 12.37 -3.73
CA THR A 68 -7.12 13.04 -2.88
C THR A 68 -5.78 12.30 -2.81
N LEU A 69 -5.67 11.12 -3.41
CA LEU A 69 -4.43 10.33 -3.47
C LEU A 69 -3.86 10.31 -4.88
N GLU A 70 -2.55 10.54 -4.97
CA GLU A 70 -1.75 10.39 -6.17
C GLU A 70 -0.92 9.11 -6.06
N LEU A 71 -1.24 8.08 -6.85
CA LEU A 71 -0.43 6.88 -6.95
C LEU A 71 0.84 7.17 -7.78
N ARG A 72 1.98 6.66 -7.31
CA ARG A 72 3.27 6.74 -8.00
C ARG A 72 3.68 5.37 -8.49
N GLY A 73 4.08 5.29 -9.76
CA GLY A 73 4.55 4.06 -10.39
C GLY A 73 3.45 3.04 -10.66
N PHE A 74 2.27 3.48 -11.14
CA PHE A 74 1.16 2.57 -11.47
C PHE A 74 1.59 1.43 -12.41
N PRO A 75 1.11 0.19 -12.19
CA PRO A 75 0.30 -0.23 -11.03
C PRO A 75 1.16 -0.41 -9.77
N TYR A 76 2.44 -0.74 -9.92
CA TYR A 76 3.43 -0.92 -8.85
C TYR A 76 4.84 -0.85 -9.44
N THR A 77 5.86 -0.82 -8.58
CA THR A 77 7.27 -1.01 -8.94
C THR A 77 7.88 -2.20 -8.20
N HIS A 78 8.99 -2.72 -8.70
CA HIS A 78 9.83 -3.72 -8.01
C HIS A 78 10.97 -3.10 -7.20
N GLU A 79 11.20 -1.80 -7.38
CA GLU A 79 12.18 -1.05 -6.60
C GLU A 79 11.61 -0.76 -5.22
N ASN A 80 12.40 -1.03 -4.17
CA ASN A 80 11.99 -0.66 -2.82
C ASN A 80 12.03 0.87 -2.67
N LEU A 81 10.85 1.49 -2.66
CA LEU A 81 10.68 2.93 -2.48
C LEU A 81 10.51 3.34 -1.01
N ILE A 82 10.46 2.37 -0.10
CA ILE A 82 10.29 2.57 1.33
C ILE A 82 11.64 3.01 1.90
N ARG A 83 11.78 4.30 2.18
CA ARG A 83 13.01 4.86 2.76
C ARG A 83 13.11 4.55 4.25
N ASP A 84 14.34 4.41 4.73
CA ASP A 84 14.69 4.32 6.15
C ASP A 84 14.04 3.13 6.88
N TYR A 85 13.88 2.01 6.17
CA TYR A 85 13.20 0.82 6.66
C TYR A 85 14.14 -0.39 6.61
N GLU A 86 14.20 -1.14 7.71
CA GLU A 86 14.86 -2.45 7.76
C GLU A 86 13.91 -3.54 7.24
N GLU A 87 14.42 -4.46 6.43
CA GLU A 87 13.61 -5.55 5.85
C GLU A 87 12.80 -6.30 6.93
N THR A 88 11.51 -6.56 6.66
CA THR A 88 10.71 -7.42 7.54
C THR A 88 11.19 -8.86 7.44
N PHE A 89 10.83 -9.66 8.44
CA PHE A 89 10.93 -11.11 8.34
C PHE A 89 10.27 -11.66 7.07
N PHE A 90 9.06 -11.19 6.73
CA PHE A 90 8.33 -11.62 5.53
C PHE A 90 9.04 -11.23 4.24
N GLU A 91 9.59 -10.02 4.16
CA GLU A 91 10.40 -9.60 3.02
C GLU A 91 11.62 -10.51 2.83
N ARG A 92 12.34 -10.83 3.91
CA ARG A 92 13.49 -11.75 3.84
C ARG A 92 13.10 -13.13 3.36
N VAL A 93 11.98 -13.67 3.84
CA VAL A 93 11.47 -14.98 3.42
C VAL A 93 11.09 -14.94 1.94
N ALA A 94 10.30 -13.95 1.51
CA ALA A 94 9.89 -13.79 0.12
C ALA A 94 11.11 -13.68 -0.82
N ARG A 95 12.12 -12.87 -0.45
CA ARG A 95 13.36 -12.73 -1.23
C ARG A 95 14.15 -14.04 -1.31
N ARG A 96 14.25 -14.80 -0.20
CA ARG A 96 14.93 -16.11 -0.18
C ARG A 96 14.24 -17.13 -1.07
N GLU A 97 12.92 -17.06 -1.16
CA GLU A 97 12.12 -17.91 -2.05
C GLU A 97 12.13 -17.43 -3.51
N GLY A 98 12.82 -16.32 -3.81
CA GLY A 98 12.91 -15.74 -5.14
C GLY A 98 11.62 -15.04 -5.60
N ALA A 99 10.71 -14.73 -4.67
CA ALA A 99 9.47 -14.04 -4.98
C ALA A 99 9.75 -12.59 -5.40
N GLN A 100 9.01 -12.12 -6.40
CA GLN A 100 9.01 -10.70 -6.77
C GLN A 100 8.17 -9.92 -5.77
N ILE A 101 8.72 -8.81 -5.28
CA ILE A 101 8.01 -7.89 -4.40
C ILE A 101 7.46 -6.73 -5.23
N TYR A 102 6.23 -6.37 -4.93
CA TYR A 102 5.45 -5.31 -5.55
C TYR A 102 5.29 -4.18 -4.54
N TYR A 103 5.87 -3.03 -4.85
CA TYR A 103 5.79 -1.82 -4.05
C TYR A 103 4.84 -0.82 -4.67
N LEU A 104 4.00 -0.20 -3.84
CA LEU A 104 3.11 0.89 -4.21
C LEU A 104 3.36 2.07 -3.29
N THR A 105 3.41 3.27 -3.86
CA THR A 105 3.48 4.52 -3.08
C THR A 105 2.36 5.43 -3.51
N ALA A 106 1.55 5.89 -2.56
CA ALA A 106 0.52 6.90 -2.80
C ALA A 106 0.76 8.13 -1.94
N ARG A 107 0.55 9.31 -2.50
CA ARG A 107 0.74 10.59 -1.79
C ARG A 107 -0.55 11.36 -1.71
N ARG A 108 -0.89 11.89 -0.53
CA ARG A 108 -2.01 12.82 -0.38
C ARG A 108 -1.72 14.11 -1.12
N ARG A 109 -2.64 14.53 -2.00
CA ARG A 109 -2.65 15.85 -2.64
C ARG A 109 -2.77 16.96 -1.58
N ARG A 110 -2.43 18.20 -1.96
CA ARG A 110 -2.47 19.35 -1.03
C ARG A 110 -3.87 19.58 -0.48
#